data_AF-A0A6I9YL33-F1
#
_entry.id   AF-A0A6I9YL33-F1
#
_cell.length_a   1.000
_cell.length_b   1.000
_cell.length_c   1.000
_cell.angle_alpha   90.00
_cell.angle_beta   90.00
_cell.angle_gamma   90.00
#
_symmetry.space_group_name_H-M   'P 1'
#
loop_
_entity.id
_entity.type
_entity.pdbx_description
1 polymer ?
#
loop_
_entity_poly.entity_id
_entity_poly.type
_entity_poly.pdbx_seq_one_letter_code
_entity_poly.pdbx_strand_id
1 'polypeptide(L)'
;MALGWEAWTEARSWLQKILSDKEPTLRDNAELRKRAFISQASAIMHLPAEIGDYTDFYSSRQHATNVGVMFRGKENALMPNWLHLPVGYHGRASSVVISGTPIKRPVGQMCPNESKSPLVAASKRLDIELEMAFFVGPGNMLGVPIPIGEAHKHIFGMVLMNDWS
;
A
#
# COMPACT_ATOMS: atom_id res chain seq x y z
N MET A 1 12.16 9.54 -1.36
CA MET A 1 10.79 9.93 -1.79
C MET A 1 10.67 11.46 -1.85
N ALA A 2 10.92 12.21 -0.78
CA ALA A 2 10.69 13.67 -0.74
C ALA A 2 11.33 14.56 -1.84
N LEU A 3 12.39 14.11 -2.54
CA LEU A 3 13.08 14.91 -3.57
C LEU A 3 12.27 15.14 -4.87
N GLY A 4 11.15 14.44 -5.07
CA GLY A 4 10.26 14.67 -6.21
C GLY A 4 10.64 13.97 -7.53
N TRP A 5 9.73 14.11 -8.49
CA TRP A 5 9.69 13.38 -9.76
C TRP A 5 10.98 13.47 -10.57
N GLU A 6 11.57 14.66 -10.66
CA GLU A 6 12.80 14.92 -11.43
C GLU A 6 13.97 14.13 -10.86
N ALA A 7 14.15 14.14 -9.53
CA ALA A 7 15.21 13.40 -8.87
C ALA A 7 15.04 11.88 -9.02
N TRP A 8 13.80 11.36 -8.97
CA TRP A 8 13.55 9.93 -9.18
C TRP A 8 13.85 9.52 -10.62
N THR A 9 13.49 10.37 -11.59
CA THR A 9 13.74 10.15 -13.01
C THR A 9 15.24 10.17 -13.33
N GLU A 10 15.98 11.11 -12.73
CA GLU A 10 17.44 11.19 -12.84
C GLU A 10 18.09 9.93 -12.25
N ALA A 11 17.72 9.55 -11.03
CA ALA A 11 18.23 8.36 -10.36
C ALA A 11 17.96 7.09 -11.18
N ARG A 12 16.74 6.93 -11.72
CA ARG A 12 16.38 5.80 -12.58
C ARG A 12 17.23 5.78 -13.85
N SER A 13 17.37 6.91 -14.53
CA SER A 13 18.16 7.02 -15.77
C SER A 13 19.63 6.69 -15.53
N TRP A 14 20.19 7.16 -14.42
CA TRP A 14 21.55 6.83 -14.00
C TRP A 14 21.71 5.34 -13.69
N LEU A 15 20.79 4.75 -12.94
CA LEU A 15 20.80 3.31 -12.63
C LEU A 15 20.68 2.45 -13.89
N GLN A 16 19.81 2.82 -14.83
CA GLN A 16 19.68 2.12 -16.12
C GLN A 16 20.97 2.20 -16.93
N LYS A 17 21.64 3.36 -16.95
CA LYS A 17 22.94 3.52 -17.61
C LYS A 17 24.00 2.64 -16.96
N ILE A 18 24.19 2.76 -15.64
CA ILE A 18 25.29 2.11 -14.92
C ILE A 18 25.14 0.58 -14.83
N LEU A 19 23.91 0.07 -14.92
CA LEU A 19 23.60 -1.36 -14.96
C LEU A 19 23.54 -1.94 -16.38
N SER A 20 23.70 -1.11 -17.42
CA SER A 20 23.72 -1.56 -18.81
C SER A 20 24.94 -2.42 -19.10
N ASP A 21 24.76 -3.46 -19.91
CA ASP A 21 25.86 -4.31 -20.39
C ASP A 21 26.88 -3.56 -21.24
N LYS A 22 26.52 -2.37 -21.74
CA LYS A 22 27.38 -1.49 -22.54
C LYS A 22 28.14 -0.43 -21.73
N GLU A 23 27.88 -0.28 -20.43
CA GLU A 23 28.52 0.75 -19.59
C GLU A 23 29.64 0.15 -18.72
N PRO A 24 30.93 0.43 -19.00
CA PRO A 24 32.05 -0.19 -18.31
C PRO A 24 32.23 0.28 -16.87
N THR A 25 31.75 1.48 -16.51
CA THR A 25 32.08 2.15 -15.24
C THR A 25 31.87 1.28 -14.00
N LEU A 26 30.74 0.56 -13.92
CA LEU A 26 30.49 -0.43 -12.85
C LEU A 26 30.77 -1.87 -13.29
N ARG A 27 30.50 -2.22 -14.55
CA ARG A 27 30.66 -3.58 -15.09
C ARG A 27 32.09 -4.08 -14.92
N ASP A 28 33.07 -3.25 -15.26
CA ASP A 28 34.50 -3.61 -15.34
C ASP A 28 35.27 -3.24 -14.07
N ASN A 29 34.66 -2.48 -13.16
CA ASN A 29 35.25 -2.19 -11.86
C ASN A 29 34.93 -3.30 -10.85
N ALA A 30 35.74 -4.37 -10.88
CA ALA A 30 35.52 -5.56 -10.06
C ALA A 30 35.45 -5.29 -8.54
N GLU A 31 36.28 -4.37 -8.05
CA GLU A 31 36.30 -4.01 -6.63
C GLU A 31 35.00 -3.30 -6.21
N LEU A 32 34.57 -2.30 -6.99
CA LEU A 32 33.32 -1.59 -6.73
C LEU A 32 32.12 -2.52 -6.85
N ARG A 33 32.08 -3.36 -7.90
CA ARG A 33 31.01 -4.33 -8.14
C ARG A 33 30.86 -5.31 -6.99
N LYS A 34 31.98 -5.83 -6.47
CA LYS A 34 31.98 -6.77 -5.33
C LYS A 34 31.37 -6.15 -4.06
N ARG A 35 31.53 -4.84 -3.85
CA ARG A 35 30.98 -4.14 -2.68
C ARG A 35 29.55 -3.63 -2.91
N ALA A 36 29.16 -3.36 -4.15
CA ALA A 36 27.85 -2.80 -4.49
C ALA A 36 26.74 -3.85 -4.63
N PHE A 37 27.07 -5.07 -5.07
CA PHE A 37 26.07 -6.15 -5.26
C PHE A 37 26.08 -7.12 -4.10
N ILE A 38 24.89 -7.34 -3.53
CA ILE A 38 24.62 -8.32 -2.47
C ILE A 38 23.57 -9.31 -2.98
N SER A 39 23.73 -10.59 -2.65
CA SER A 39 22.72 -11.60 -2.97
C SER A 39 21.45 -11.31 -2.16
N GLN A 40 20.30 -11.25 -2.84
CA GLN A 40 19.01 -11.06 -2.16
C GLN A 40 18.73 -12.18 -1.15
N ALA A 41 19.19 -13.40 -1.40
CA ALA A 41 19.05 -14.53 -0.48
C ALA A 41 19.84 -14.35 0.84
N SER A 42 20.82 -13.45 0.86
CA SER A 42 21.58 -13.07 2.07
C SER A 42 21.10 -11.77 2.71
N ALA A 43 20.14 -11.08 2.10
CA ALA A 43 19.64 -9.80 2.57
C ALA A 43 18.38 -9.99 3.42
N ILE A 44 18.20 -9.10 4.40
CA ILE A 44 16.95 -8.97 5.16
C ILE A 44 16.24 -7.72 4.66
N MET A 45 15.00 -7.90 4.21
CA MET A 45 14.15 -6.78 3.78
C MET A 45 13.47 -6.14 4.99
N HIS A 46 13.28 -4.83 4.91
CA HIS A 46 12.60 -4.03 5.93
C HIS A 46 11.45 -3.24 5.30
N LEU A 47 10.62 -2.61 6.14
CA LEU A 47 9.66 -1.63 5.64
C LEU A 47 10.39 -0.56 4.81
N PRO A 48 9.91 -0.23 3.60
CA PRO A 48 10.65 0.63 2.66
C PRO A 48 10.57 2.13 3.03
N ALA A 49 9.73 2.50 3.99
CA ALA A 49 9.58 3.85 4.49
C ALA A 49 9.01 3.84 5.92
N GLU A 50 9.27 4.91 6.66
CA GLU A 50 8.50 5.25 7.84
C GLU A 50 7.15 5.83 7.39
N ILE A 51 6.06 5.17 7.77
CA ILE A 51 4.71 5.53 7.34
C ILE A 51 4.11 6.47 8.38
N GLY A 52 3.95 7.75 8.02
CA GLY A 52 3.26 8.73 8.86
C GLY A 52 1.76 8.41 8.95
N ASP A 53 1.10 8.42 7.80
CA ASP A 53 -0.33 8.11 7.67
C ASP A 53 -0.55 7.02 6.63
N TYR A 54 -1.56 6.18 6.86
CA TYR A 54 -2.06 5.17 5.94
C TYR A 54 -3.56 5.43 5.69
N THR A 55 -3.94 5.49 4.42
CA THR A 55 -5.32 5.64 3.97
C THR A 55 -5.68 4.48 3.07
N ASP A 56 -6.81 3.85 3.35
CA ASP A 56 -7.37 2.80 2.52
C ASP A 56 -8.57 3.33 1.70
N PHE A 57 -8.63 2.93 0.43
CA PHE A 57 -9.65 3.37 -0.52
C PHE A 57 -10.52 2.21 -0.99
N TYR A 58 -11.81 2.49 -1.12
CA TYR A 58 -12.83 1.52 -1.49
C TYR A 58 -13.15 1.51 -2.99
N SER A 59 -12.12 1.48 -3.85
CA SER A 59 -12.23 1.87 -5.26
C SER A 59 -12.61 0.75 -6.24
N SER A 60 -12.68 -0.51 -5.79
CA SER A 60 -13.11 -1.63 -6.64
C SER A 60 -14.64 -1.72 -6.70
N ARG A 61 -15.22 -1.38 -7.85
CA ARG A 61 -16.68 -1.43 -8.07
C ARG A 61 -17.26 -2.81 -7.78
N GLN A 62 -16.56 -3.86 -8.21
CA GLN A 62 -17.05 -5.22 -8.03
C GLN A 62 -16.98 -5.66 -6.57
N HIS A 63 -15.89 -5.32 -5.87
CA HIS A 63 -15.79 -5.56 -4.43
C HIS A 63 -16.92 -4.82 -3.68
N ALA A 64 -17.10 -3.53 -3.95
CA ALA A 64 -18.17 -2.72 -3.36
C ALA A 64 -19.57 -3.27 -3.63
N THR A 65 -19.81 -3.74 -4.85
CA THR A 65 -21.08 -4.37 -5.24
C THR A 65 -21.29 -5.70 -4.52
N ASN A 66 -20.26 -6.56 -4.45
CA ASN A 66 -20.36 -7.88 -3.80
C ASN A 66 -20.66 -7.74 -2.31
N VAL A 67 -19.91 -6.88 -1.60
CA VAL A 67 -20.18 -6.57 -0.19
C VAL A 67 -21.58 -5.98 -0.03
N GLY A 68 -21.94 -5.02 -0.88
CA GLY A 68 -23.27 -4.44 -0.88
C GLY A 68 -24.40 -5.44 -1.05
N VAL A 69 -24.26 -6.41 -1.96
CA VAL A 69 -25.24 -7.48 -2.17
C VAL A 69 -25.41 -8.32 -0.91
N MET A 70 -24.30 -8.69 -0.25
CA MET A 70 -24.36 -9.49 0.98
C MET A 70 -25.09 -8.77 2.12
N PHE A 71 -24.97 -7.44 2.22
CA PHE A 71 -25.57 -6.66 3.31
C PHE A 71 -26.95 -6.09 3.00
N ARG A 72 -27.21 -5.68 1.74
CA ARG A 72 -28.37 -4.86 1.34
C ARG A 72 -29.13 -5.42 0.15
N GLY A 73 -28.68 -6.53 -0.43
CA GLY A 73 -29.24 -7.13 -1.63
C GLY A 73 -28.78 -6.46 -2.93
N LYS A 74 -29.11 -7.11 -4.05
CA LYS A 74 -28.59 -6.75 -5.38
C LYS A 74 -29.02 -5.35 -5.85
N GLU A 75 -30.23 -4.93 -5.49
CA GLU A 75 -30.81 -3.65 -5.92
C GLU A 75 -30.18 -2.44 -5.22
N ASN A 76 -29.68 -2.62 -3.99
CA ASN A 76 -29.12 -1.56 -3.15
C ASN A 76 -27.62 -1.76 -2.86
N ALA A 77 -26.91 -2.36 -3.82
CA ALA A 77 -25.53 -2.80 -3.63
C ALA A 77 -24.58 -1.61 -3.37
N LEU A 78 -24.59 -0.60 -4.23
CA LEU A 78 -23.74 0.59 -4.06
C LEU A 78 -24.49 1.68 -3.28
N MET A 79 -23.80 2.28 -2.31
CA MET A 79 -24.29 3.48 -1.64
C MET A 79 -24.25 4.67 -2.61
N PRO A 80 -25.17 5.66 -2.46
CA PRO A 80 -25.29 6.76 -3.42
C PRO A 80 -23.99 7.53 -3.67
N ASN A 81 -23.15 7.72 -2.64
CA ASN A 81 -21.90 8.48 -2.75
C ASN A 81 -20.79 7.76 -3.55
N TRP A 82 -20.85 6.44 -3.71
CA TRP A 82 -19.72 5.64 -4.21
C TRP A 82 -19.32 6.01 -5.65
N LEU A 83 -20.29 6.39 -6.48
CA LEU A 83 -20.03 6.82 -7.86
C LEU A 83 -19.62 8.30 -7.99
N HIS A 84 -19.62 9.05 -6.89
CA HIS A 84 -19.37 10.49 -6.88
C HIS A 84 -18.01 10.87 -6.27
N LEU A 85 -17.42 10.00 -5.46
CA LEU A 85 -16.10 10.19 -4.86
C LEU A 85 -15.43 8.86 -4.56
N PRO A 86 -14.08 8.80 -4.52
CA PRO A 86 -13.37 7.62 -4.06
C PRO A 86 -13.49 7.53 -2.54
N VAL A 87 -14.47 6.75 -2.07
CA VAL A 87 -14.69 6.53 -0.62
C VAL A 87 -13.42 5.93 -0.02
N GLY A 88 -13.02 6.38 1.16
CA GLY A 88 -11.85 5.88 1.87
C GLY A 88 -11.88 6.27 3.34
N TYR A 89 -10.95 5.73 4.11
CA TYR A 89 -10.83 5.94 5.55
C TYR A 89 -9.37 5.92 6.00
N HIS A 90 -9.10 6.48 7.18
CA HIS A 90 -7.77 6.41 7.79
C HIS A 90 -7.54 5.01 8.38
N GLY A 91 -6.54 4.31 7.85
CA GLY A 91 -6.07 3.05 8.39
C GLY A 91 -5.09 3.25 9.54
N ARG A 92 -4.45 2.17 9.99
CA ARG A 92 -3.51 2.20 11.12
C ARG A 92 -2.06 2.00 10.67
N ALA A 93 -1.30 3.10 10.59
CA ALA A 93 0.11 3.07 10.17
C ALA A 93 1.00 2.16 11.05
N SER A 94 0.79 2.15 12.37
CA SER A 94 1.64 1.40 13.32
C SER A 94 1.60 -0.12 13.15
N SER A 95 0.62 -0.65 12.42
CA SER A 95 0.44 -2.10 12.19
C SER A 95 0.74 -2.52 10.75
N VAL A 96 1.22 -1.60 9.90
CA VAL A 96 1.75 -1.97 8.59
C VAL A 96 3.09 -2.67 8.79
N VAL A 97 3.19 -3.91 8.32
CA VAL A 97 4.38 -4.75 8.51
C VAL A 97 4.91 -5.29 7.19
N ILE A 98 6.22 -5.55 7.13
CA ILE A 98 6.86 -6.12 5.94
C ILE A 98 6.39 -7.55 5.70
N SER A 99 6.38 -7.96 4.43
CA SER A 99 6.11 -9.34 4.01
C SER A 99 6.91 -10.37 4.83
N GLY A 100 6.27 -11.48 5.17
CA GLY A 100 6.85 -12.54 6.02
C GLY A 100 6.63 -12.36 7.52
N THR A 101 6.15 -11.20 7.98
CA THR A 101 5.78 -10.98 9.38
C THR A 101 4.57 -11.85 9.76
N PRO A 102 4.67 -12.72 10.79
CA PRO A 102 3.53 -13.53 11.23
C PRO A 102 2.40 -12.67 11.80
N ILE A 103 1.17 -12.91 11.35
CA ILE A 103 -0.03 -12.21 11.86
C ILE A 103 -0.78 -13.12 12.82
N LYS A 104 -0.98 -12.63 14.05
CA LYS A 104 -1.74 -13.35 15.08
C LYS A 104 -3.23 -13.10 14.89
N ARG A 105 -4.04 -14.18 14.87
CA ARG A 105 -5.50 -14.08 14.89
C ARG A 105 -5.98 -13.17 16.04
N PRO A 106 -6.77 -12.12 15.77
CA PRO A 106 -7.18 -11.18 16.80
C PRO A 106 -8.24 -11.79 17.73
N VAL A 107 -8.26 -11.29 18.96
CA VAL A 107 -9.32 -11.53 19.95
C VAL A 107 -10.04 -10.21 20.14
N GLY A 108 -11.37 -10.23 20.04
CA GLY A 108 -12.18 -9.03 20.12
C GLY A 108 -13.63 -9.32 20.43
N GLN A 109 -14.43 -8.26 20.52
CA GLN A 109 -15.87 -8.35 20.75
C GLN A 109 -16.60 -8.71 19.45
N MET A 110 -17.49 -9.69 19.50
CA MET A 110 -18.33 -10.12 18.37
C MET A 110 -19.78 -10.31 18.81
N CYS A 111 -20.72 -10.04 17.92
CA CYS A 111 -22.16 -10.23 18.15
C CYS A 111 -22.76 -11.18 17.10
N PRO A 112 -22.58 -12.51 17.24
CA PRO A 112 -23.11 -13.47 16.26
C PRO A 112 -24.63 -13.65 16.35
N ASN A 113 -25.26 -13.18 17.42
CA ASN A 113 -26.70 -13.18 17.61
C ASN A 113 -27.12 -11.82 18.17
N GLU A 114 -27.83 -11.04 17.35
CA GLU A 114 -28.25 -9.66 17.66
C GLU A 114 -29.19 -9.56 18.88
N SER A 115 -29.84 -10.66 19.28
CA SER A 115 -30.69 -10.71 20.48
C SER A 115 -29.93 -10.95 21.79
N LYS A 116 -28.60 -11.14 21.75
CA LYS A 116 -27.77 -11.42 22.92
C LYS A 116 -26.68 -10.37 23.08
N SER A 117 -26.15 -10.26 24.31
CA SER A 117 -24.96 -9.44 24.55
C SER A 117 -23.77 -9.95 23.73
N PRO A 118 -22.93 -9.06 23.18
CA PRO A 118 -21.71 -9.46 22.50
C PRO A 118 -20.77 -10.25 23.41
N LEU A 119 -19.89 -11.04 22.81
CA LEU A 119 -18.90 -11.85 23.53
C LEU A 119 -17.48 -11.50 23.09
N VAL A 120 -16.51 -11.66 23.98
CA VAL A 120 -15.08 -11.52 23.65
C VAL A 120 -14.50 -12.90 23.34
N ALA A 121 -14.02 -13.10 22.11
CA ALA A 121 -13.36 -14.35 21.70
C ALA A 121 -12.46 -14.13 20.47
N ALA A 122 -11.69 -15.15 20.08
CA ALA A 122 -10.89 -15.13 18.85
C ALA A 122 -11.78 -14.99 17.61
N SER A 123 -11.36 -14.18 16.63
CA SER A 123 -12.11 -13.97 15.38
C SER A 123 -12.42 -15.30 14.69
N LYS A 124 -13.67 -15.45 14.25
CA LYS A 124 -14.17 -16.64 13.51
C LYS A 124 -14.16 -16.46 11.99
N ARG A 125 -13.91 -15.24 11.51
CA ARG A 125 -13.89 -14.86 10.09
C ARG A 125 -12.68 -13.95 9.90
N LEU A 126 -11.50 -14.54 9.87
CA LEU A 126 -10.26 -13.84 9.50
C LEU A 126 -10.10 -13.98 8.00
N ASP A 127 -9.91 -12.87 7.31
CA ASP A 127 -9.90 -12.79 5.86
C ASP A 127 -8.72 -11.94 5.34
N ILE A 128 -8.52 -11.99 4.04
CA ILE A 128 -7.58 -11.15 3.31
C ILE A 128 -8.32 -10.15 2.44
N GLU A 129 -7.71 -8.99 2.21
CA GLU A 129 -8.09 -8.09 1.13
C GLU A 129 -6.89 -7.91 0.19
N LEU A 130 -7.03 -8.35 -1.06
CA LEU A 130 -5.97 -8.22 -2.06
C LEU A 130 -5.93 -6.80 -2.62
N GLU A 131 -4.82 -6.12 -2.37
CA GLU A 131 -4.68 -4.70 -2.69
C GLU A 131 -3.33 -4.34 -3.33
N MET A 132 -3.30 -3.11 -3.86
CA MET A 132 -2.08 -2.40 -4.18
C MET A 132 -2.11 -1.04 -3.49
N ALA A 133 -0.97 -0.63 -2.94
CA ALA A 133 -0.79 0.68 -2.33
C ALA A 133 0.27 1.47 -3.07
N PHE A 134 0.24 2.81 -2.95
CA PHE A 134 1.28 3.68 -3.47
C PHE A 134 1.86 4.57 -2.38
N PHE A 135 3.17 4.85 -2.46
CA PHE A 135 3.82 5.81 -1.59
C PHE A 135 3.72 7.22 -2.17
N VAL A 136 3.41 8.18 -1.30
CA VAL A 136 3.46 9.60 -1.63
C VAL A 136 4.92 10.07 -1.64
N GLY A 137 5.25 10.89 -2.64
CA GLY A 137 6.52 11.59 -2.80
C GLY A 137 6.58 12.89 -1.99
N PRO A 138 6.81 14.06 -2.61
CA PRO A 138 6.57 15.33 -1.95
C PRO A 138 5.12 15.42 -1.48
N GLY A 139 4.90 15.92 -0.27
CA GLY A 139 3.55 16.21 0.22
C GLY A 139 3.00 17.53 -0.33
N ASN A 140 1.98 18.04 0.36
CA ASN A 140 1.40 19.37 0.15
C ASN A 140 1.26 20.09 1.50
N MET A 141 1.20 21.41 1.49
CA MET A 141 0.94 22.19 2.71
C MET A 141 -0.51 21.99 3.18
N LEU A 142 -0.73 22.00 4.49
CA LEU A 142 -2.08 21.95 5.06
C LEU A 142 -2.93 23.10 4.49
N GLY A 143 -4.13 22.77 4.00
CA GLY A 143 -5.04 23.73 3.37
C GLY A 143 -4.74 24.03 1.89
N VAL A 144 -3.68 23.46 1.31
CA VAL A 144 -3.33 23.63 -0.10
C VAL A 144 -3.55 22.31 -0.86
N PRO A 145 -4.60 22.20 -1.69
CA PRO A 145 -4.90 20.96 -2.41
C PRO A 145 -3.92 20.70 -3.55
N ILE A 146 -3.75 19.43 -3.91
CA ILE A 146 -3.01 19.01 -5.12
C ILE A 146 -4.00 18.98 -6.30
N PRO A 147 -3.80 19.78 -7.37
CA PRO A 147 -4.59 19.67 -8.57
C PRO A 147 -4.44 18.29 -9.21
N ILE A 148 -5.53 17.75 -9.78
CA ILE A 148 -5.51 16.40 -10.39
C ILE A 148 -4.46 16.26 -11.50
N GLY A 149 -4.17 17.34 -12.25
CA GLY A 149 -3.14 17.36 -13.27
C GLY A 149 -1.71 17.18 -12.73
N GLU A 150 -1.47 17.51 -11.45
CA GLU A 150 -0.17 17.40 -10.80
C GLU A 150 -0.03 16.12 -9.96
N ALA A 151 -1.13 15.42 -9.66
CA ALA A 151 -1.15 14.25 -8.78
C ALA A 151 -0.12 13.18 -9.16
N HIS A 152 0.14 12.97 -10.46
CA HIS A 152 1.12 12.00 -10.95
C HIS A 152 2.55 12.27 -10.45
N LYS A 153 2.93 13.53 -10.20
CA LYS A 153 4.26 13.90 -9.68
C LYS A 153 4.43 13.57 -8.19
N HIS A 154 3.33 13.29 -7.50
CA HIS A 154 3.31 12.96 -6.08
C HIS A 154 3.27 11.44 -5.81
N ILE A 155 3.15 10.60 -6.84
CA ILE A 155 3.13 9.13 -6.69
C ILE A 155 4.55 8.60 -6.93
N PHE A 156 5.21 8.14 -5.86
CA PHE A 156 6.59 7.63 -5.95
C PHE A 156 6.68 6.25 -6.59
N GLY A 157 5.80 5.35 -6.19
CA GLY A 157 5.82 3.94 -6.60
C GLY A 157 4.80 3.12 -5.83
N MET A 158 4.68 1.85 -6.19
CA MET A 158 3.61 0.96 -5.70
C MET A 158 4.16 -0.31 -5.04
N VAL A 159 3.35 -0.90 -4.18
CA VAL A 159 3.58 -2.19 -3.54
C VAL A 159 2.31 -3.03 -3.54
N LEU A 160 2.46 -4.34 -3.32
CA LEU A 160 1.35 -5.21 -2.97
C LEU A 160 0.98 -5.00 -1.51
N MET A 161 -0.31 -5.16 -1.21
CA MET A 161 -0.83 -5.07 0.15
C MET A 161 -1.85 -6.18 0.40
N ASN A 162 -1.83 -6.69 1.63
CA ASN A 162 -2.89 -7.52 2.18
C ASN A 162 -3.43 -6.81 3.41
N ASP A 163 -4.61 -6.22 3.32
CA ASP A 163 -5.28 -5.65 4.48
C ASP A 163 -6.06 -6.76 5.21
N TRP A 164 -5.50 -7.20 6.34
CA TRP A 164 -6.07 -8.31 7.10
C TRP A 164 -7.32 -7.86 7.85
N SER A 165 -8.43 -8.58 7.64
CA SER A 165 -9.75 -8.28 8.22
C SER A 165 -10.27 -9.38 9.15
#